data_AF-A0AAW2AFM1-F1
#
_entry.id   AF-A0AAW2AFM1-F1
#
_cell.length_a   1.000
_cell.length_b   1.000
_cell.length_c   1.000
_cell.angle_alpha   90.00
_cell.angle_beta   90.00
_cell.angle_gamma   90.00
#
_symmetry.space_group_name_H-M   'P 1'
#
loop_
_entity.id
_entity.type
_entity.pdbx_description
1 polymer ?
#
loop_
_entity_poly.entity_id
_entity_poly.type
_entity_poly.pdbx_seq_one_letter_code
_entity_poly.pdbx_strand_id
1 'polypeptide(L)'
;MDNSQQFGYMGAPPPPFNAPPSTDGAVYSGGGAGPPMPAAGHSWSMYQHPPPPAQHPWPQFPPFDPSRPPPGSFDPPQHSENPPPSWSQNQWNQPEHHFRGQFTPNQHQYPNSAPVSYQSNTRPDNSAQMYQNYSFTNQSWLDDNQNNSQITSVRASDERLRDEQWIQSVLLSRISKSSEPKQTESTPSISQFKEKLYGTVKMLSELNIVCQMLKDNVEDEGVWTDALSKAAELKKSIQERLAELKEPDSVRSIKRRLLQINKKRARMRRRKMELKEEKLEEEARRAEREALVDKWQMKRLQEVEEKNREKELKLAADAVLSEVRKKQADAKRMLDILKSLEKLRKLRKEAAARKGMFPGKESDDIFEGHLERLRSLIRKRTAVYATEEKALRVMLEGEQEEERKRDREKRLKKEKEKLLQKKREVDAMLFGAELPPDHPLQPFHDYYTQAERSLPALIQIRREWDQFLVSVEHPDGTSVPQGWVLPDPPADDIWATALEK
;
A
#
# COMPACT_ATOMS: atom_id res chain seq x y z
N MET A 1 -34.87 -62.21 -11.16
CA MET A 1 -36.06 -61.62 -10.52
C MET A 1 -35.60 -60.28 -9.99
N ASP A 2 -35.62 -59.25 -10.84
CA ASP A 2 -36.67 -58.22 -10.88
C ASP A 2 -36.83 -57.57 -9.50
N ASN A 3 -36.62 -56.28 -9.28
CA ASN A 3 -37.16 -55.21 -10.09
C ASN A 3 -36.39 -53.89 -9.87
N SER A 4 -36.37 -53.09 -10.94
CA SER A 4 -35.75 -51.78 -11.08
C SER A 4 -36.61 -50.68 -10.46
N GLN A 5 -36.02 -49.69 -9.80
CA GLN A 5 -36.64 -48.36 -9.67
C GLN A 5 -35.62 -47.25 -9.91
N GLN A 6 -35.89 -46.53 -11.01
CA GLN A 6 -35.32 -45.28 -11.45
C GLN A 6 -35.64 -44.16 -10.46
N PHE A 7 -34.66 -43.30 -10.16
CA PHE A 7 -34.94 -41.92 -9.72
C PHE A 7 -34.48 -40.96 -10.81
N GLY A 8 -35.48 -40.31 -11.42
CA GLY A 8 -35.32 -39.33 -12.47
C GLY A 8 -34.88 -37.97 -11.92
N TYR A 9 -33.95 -37.36 -12.64
CA TYR A 9 -33.66 -35.94 -12.58
C TYR A 9 -34.87 -35.15 -13.09
N MET A 10 -35.45 -34.31 -12.24
CA MET A 10 -36.35 -33.22 -12.64
C MET A 10 -35.62 -31.90 -12.42
N GLY A 11 -35.20 -31.28 -13.52
CA GLY A 11 -34.68 -29.93 -13.54
C GLY A 11 -35.79 -28.91 -13.31
N ALA A 12 -35.57 -27.99 -12.39
CA ALA A 12 -36.42 -26.82 -12.21
C ALA A 12 -36.12 -25.78 -13.32
N PRO A 13 -37.16 -25.18 -13.95
CA PRO A 13 -36.95 -24.10 -14.91
C PRO A 13 -36.62 -22.77 -14.20
N PRO A 14 -35.78 -21.90 -14.80
CA PRO A 14 -35.47 -20.58 -14.25
C PRO A 14 -36.64 -19.60 -14.37
N PRO A 15 -36.76 -18.61 -13.46
CA PRO A 15 -37.81 -17.60 -13.51
C PRO A 15 -37.60 -16.58 -14.65
N PRO A 16 -38.68 -16.00 -15.21
CA PRO A 16 -38.61 -15.06 -16.33
C PRO A 16 -38.12 -13.67 -15.93
N PHE A 17 -37.41 -13.05 -16.88
CA PHE A 17 -36.90 -11.69 -16.86
C PHE A 17 -38.03 -10.64 -16.74
N ASN A 18 -37.96 -9.79 -15.71
CA ASN A 18 -38.74 -8.55 -15.64
C ASN A 18 -38.08 -7.46 -16.51
N ALA A 19 -38.79 -7.01 -17.53
CA ALA A 19 -38.50 -5.77 -18.25
C ALA A 19 -39.09 -4.56 -17.48
N PRO A 20 -38.44 -3.37 -17.56
CA PRO A 20 -38.87 -2.18 -16.83
C PRO A 20 -40.08 -1.48 -17.51
N PRO A 21 -40.92 -0.76 -16.75
CA PRO A 21 -42.08 -0.08 -17.31
C PRO A 21 -41.68 1.19 -18.06
N SER A 22 -42.21 1.30 -19.29
CA SER A 22 -42.23 2.52 -20.10
C SER A 22 -43.10 3.60 -19.45
N THR A 23 -42.56 4.81 -19.49
CA THR A 23 -43.18 6.08 -19.14
C THR A 23 -44.08 6.59 -20.26
N ASP A 24 -45.34 6.87 -19.94
CA ASP A 24 -46.23 7.68 -20.78
C ASP A 24 -46.09 9.19 -20.48
N GLY A 25 -46.22 9.98 -21.53
CA GLY A 25 -45.78 11.36 -21.62
C GLY A 25 -46.80 12.44 -21.26
N ALA A 26 -46.27 13.64 -21.08
CA ALA A 26 -46.99 14.90 -21.17
C ALA A 26 -46.03 16.03 -21.61
N VAL A 27 -46.10 16.35 -22.89
CA VAL A 27 -46.13 17.69 -23.51
C VAL A 27 -45.62 18.87 -22.66
N TYR A 28 -44.48 19.46 -23.05
CA TYR A 28 -44.31 20.92 -23.12
C TYR A 28 -43.26 21.30 -24.17
N SER A 29 -43.65 22.24 -25.04
CA SER A 29 -42.87 22.80 -26.14
C SER A 29 -41.89 23.89 -25.68
N GLY A 30 -40.77 24.01 -26.39
CA GLY A 30 -39.78 25.10 -26.30
C GLY A 30 -38.37 24.50 -26.27
N GLY A 31 -37.54 24.55 -27.32
CA GLY A 31 -37.18 25.72 -28.11
C GLY A 31 -35.78 26.17 -27.67
N GLY A 32 -34.72 25.69 -28.33
CA GLY A 32 -33.34 26.09 -28.01
C GLY A 32 -32.29 25.24 -28.71
N ALA A 33 -31.54 25.88 -29.61
CA ALA A 33 -30.60 25.30 -30.55
C ALA A 33 -29.40 24.57 -29.89
N GLY A 34 -29.04 23.41 -30.44
CA GLY A 34 -27.73 22.79 -30.26
C GLY A 34 -26.82 23.08 -31.46
N PRO A 35 -25.49 23.18 -31.26
CA PRO A 35 -24.53 23.10 -32.35
C PRO A 35 -24.06 21.65 -32.59
N PRO A 36 -23.65 21.30 -33.83
CA PRO A 36 -23.48 19.92 -34.26
C PRO A 36 -22.07 19.36 -33.94
N MET A 37 -22.01 18.05 -33.70
CA MET A 37 -20.80 17.23 -33.79
C MET A 37 -20.56 16.82 -35.25
N PRO A 38 -19.31 16.83 -35.76
CA PRO A 38 -18.98 16.16 -37.01
C PRO A 38 -18.46 14.73 -36.77
N ALA A 39 -18.87 13.86 -37.68
CA ALA A 39 -18.51 12.45 -37.74
C ALA A 39 -17.12 12.20 -38.35
N ALA A 40 -16.69 10.96 -38.17
CA ALA A 40 -15.40 10.37 -38.46
C ALA A 40 -14.93 10.49 -39.93
N GLY A 41 -13.59 10.54 -40.08
CA GLY A 41 -12.92 10.04 -41.27
C GLY A 41 -11.77 10.91 -41.76
N HIS A 42 -10.62 10.95 -41.07
CA HIS A 42 -9.36 11.38 -41.69
C HIS A 42 -8.17 10.57 -41.14
N SER A 43 -7.44 9.97 -42.07
CA SER A 43 -6.18 9.25 -41.90
C SER A 43 -5.07 10.18 -41.41
N TRP A 44 -4.35 9.78 -40.36
CA TRP A 44 -3.09 10.43 -40.01
C TRP A 44 -1.98 9.88 -40.90
N SER A 45 -1.69 10.61 -41.98
CA SER A 45 -0.45 10.48 -42.73
C SER A 45 0.73 10.85 -41.84
N MET A 46 1.72 9.95 -41.79
CA MET A 46 3.08 10.24 -41.35
C MET A 46 3.61 11.49 -42.07
N TYR A 47 3.89 12.55 -41.32
CA TYR A 47 4.89 13.54 -41.74
C TYR A 47 6.08 13.48 -40.80
N GLN A 48 7.21 13.13 -41.39
CA GLN A 48 8.54 13.21 -40.84
C GLN A 48 8.87 14.67 -40.51
N HIS A 49 9.11 14.95 -39.23
CA HIS A 49 9.91 16.12 -38.86
C HIS A 49 11.39 15.70 -38.79
N PRO A 50 12.31 16.48 -39.38
CA PRO A 50 13.73 16.31 -39.12
C PRO A 50 14.05 16.71 -37.66
N PRO A 51 15.02 16.05 -37.00
CA PRO A 51 15.36 16.35 -35.61
C PRO A 51 16.03 17.73 -35.50
N PRO A 52 15.84 18.45 -34.37
CA PRO A 52 16.53 19.70 -34.11
C PRO A 52 18.04 19.47 -33.85
N PRO A 53 18.92 20.42 -34.21
CA PRO A 53 20.35 20.33 -33.94
C PRO A 53 20.62 20.43 -32.43
N ALA A 54 21.24 19.40 -31.86
CA ALA A 54 21.74 19.41 -30.50
C ALA A 54 23.00 20.29 -30.41
N GLN A 55 22.87 21.46 -29.77
CA GLN A 55 24.02 22.23 -29.27
C GLN A 55 23.78 22.56 -27.79
N HIS A 56 24.22 21.66 -26.92
CA HIS A 56 24.59 21.99 -25.54
C HIS A 56 25.91 21.29 -25.21
N PRO A 57 26.96 22.03 -24.81
CA PRO A 57 28.26 21.45 -24.49
C PRO A 57 28.23 20.86 -23.08
N TRP A 58 28.50 19.56 -22.96
CA TRP A 58 28.92 18.97 -21.69
C TRP A 58 30.31 19.53 -21.33
N PRO A 59 30.59 19.88 -20.07
CA PRO A 59 31.95 20.25 -19.68
C PRO A 59 32.88 19.04 -19.85
N GLN A 60 33.96 19.23 -20.60
CA GLN A 60 35.05 18.25 -20.66
C GLN A 60 35.69 18.12 -19.28
N PHE A 61 35.82 16.89 -18.80
CA PHE A 61 36.68 16.60 -17.66
C PHE A 61 38.14 16.90 -18.06
N PRO A 62 38.92 17.58 -17.20
CA PRO A 62 40.33 17.82 -17.49
C PRO A 62 41.11 16.49 -17.51
N PRO A 63 42.17 16.39 -18.32
CA PRO A 63 43.02 15.20 -18.39
C PRO A 63 43.70 14.95 -17.04
N PHE A 64 43.81 13.66 -16.69
CA PHE A 64 44.41 13.16 -15.47
C PHE A 64 45.87 13.62 -15.32
N ASP A 65 46.19 14.32 -14.23
CA ASP A 65 47.53 14.75 -13.85
C ASP A 65 48.12 13.77 -12.81
N PRO A 66 49.14 12.97 -13.18
CA PRO A 66 49.76 11.99 -12.29
C PRO A 66 50.60 12.61 -11.15
N SER A 67 50.66 13.93 -11.05
CA SER A 67 51.41 14.66 -10.02
C SER A 67 50.63 14.91 -8.73
N ARG A 68 49.33 14.55 -8.67
CA ARG A 68 48.48 14.72 -7.48
C ARG A 68 48.30 13.41 -6.70
N PRO A 69 48.71 13.34 -5.42
CA PRO A 69 48.40 12.17 -4.59
C PRO A 69 46.90 12.14 -4.23
N PRO A 70 46.33 10.94 -3.99
CA PRO A 70 44.92 10.78 -3.61
C PRO A 70 44.64 11.34 -2.21
N PRO A 71 43.43 11.87 -1.95
CA PRO A 71 43.04 12.35 -0.62
C PRO A 71 43.03 11.21 0.40
N GLY A 72 43.81 11.39 1.46
CA GLY A 72 44.16 10.39 2.45
C GLY A 72 43.10 10.11 3.52
N SER A 73 43.22 8.89 4.02
CA SER A 73 42.69 8.29 5.23
C SER A 73 42.99 9.11 6.49
N PHE A 74 41.98 9.29 7.35
CA PHE A 74 42.14 9.78 8.72
C PHE A 74 42.21 8.59 9.68
N ASP A 75 43.29 8.53 10.46
CA ASP A 75 43.44 7.69 11.66
C ASP A 75 42.69 8.29 12.86
N PRO A 76 42.26 7.46 13.84
CA PRO A 76 41.52 7.91 15.02
C PRO A 76 42.45 8.44 16.13
N PRO A 77 41.99 9.43 16.94
CA PRO A 77 42.81 10.02 18.00
C PRO A 77 42.85 9.17 19.28
N GLN A 78 44.01 9.20 19.93
CA GLN A 78 44.30 8.58 21.23
C GLN A 78 43.53 9.25 22.38
N HIS A 79 43.02 8.43 23.30
CA HIS A 79 42.43 8.83 24.56
C HIS A 79 43.51 9.22 25.58
N SER A 80 43.38 10.40 26.17
CA SER A 80 44.11 10.82 27.37
C SER A 80 43.30 10.54 28.63
N GLU A 81 44.00 10.02 29.63
CA GLU A 81 43.53 9.77 31.00
C GLU A 81 43.45 11.09 31.80
N ASN A 82 42.30 11.37 32.41
CA ASN A 82 42.11 11.70 33.84
C ASN A 82 40.70 12.29 34.14
N PRO A 83 40.08 11.98 35.29
CA PRO A 83 38.68 12.32 35.62
C PRO A 83 38.55 13.57 36.50
N PRO A 84 37.35 14.19 36.56
CA PRO A 84 36.71 14.40 37.88
C PRO A 84 35.15 14.47 37.80
N PRO A 85 34.43 14.81 38.88
CA PRO A 85 34.18 14.00 40.06
C PRO A 85 32.68 13.65 40.20
N SER A 86 32.40 12.78 41.17
CA SER A 86 31.08 12.41 41.67
C SER A 86 30.16 13.62 41.93
N TRP A 87 28.84 13.41 41.85
CA TRP A 87 27.90 13.65 42.96
C TRP A 87 26.55 12.96 42.67
N SER A 88 26.06 12.33 43.73
CA SER A 88 24.89 11.49 43.93
C SER A 88 23.60 12.34 44.07
N GLN A 89 22.50 11.92 43.45
CA GLN A 89 21.39 11.13 44.02
C GLN A 89 20.23 11.97 44.59
N ASN A 90 19.11 11.87 43.86
CA ASN A 90 17.71 11.80 44.27
C ASN A 90 17.18 12.68 45.42
N GLN A 91 16.14 13.46 45.10
CA GLN A 91 14.90 13.47 45.85
C GLN A 91 13.78 14.14 45.04
N TRP A 92 12.82 13.34 44.55
CA TRP A 92 11.48 13.81 44.18
C TRP A 92 10.47 12.81 44.73
N ASN A 93 9.75 13.22 45.77
CA ASN A 93 8.52 12.60 46.23
C ASN A 93 7.40 13.66 46.17
N GLN A 94 6.40 13.35 45.33
CA GLN A 94 4.93 13.51 45.41
C GLN A 94 4.25 14.69 46.17
N PRO A 95 2.98 14.99 45.84
CA PRO A 95 2.34 16.30 46.00
C PRO A 95 1.34 16.38 47.16
N GLU A 96 0.98 17.60 47.58
CA GLU A 96 -0.24 17.85 48.34
C GLU A 96 -1.04 19.05 47.84
N HIS A 97 -2.35 18.80 47.76
CA HIS A 97 -3.47 19.72 47.61
C HIS A 97 -3.41 20.87 48.62
N HIS A 98 -3.83 22.09 48.26
CA HIS A 98 -4.62 22.96 49.16
C HIS A 98 -5.52 23.93 48.37
N PHE A 99 -6.79 23.92 48.77
CA PHE A 99 -7.91 24.73 48.30
C PHE A 99 -7.99 26.00 49.16
N ARG A 100 -8.17 27.21 48.58
CA ARG A 100 -9.03 28.27 49.16
C ARG A 100 -9.22 29.44 48.20
N GLY A 101 -10.48 29.82 47.97
CA GLY A 101 -10.84 31.02 47.22
C GLY A 101 -10.94 32.27 48.08
N GLN A 102 -11.10 33.43 47.42
CA GLN A 102 -11.93 34.55 47.87
C GLN A 102 -12.21 35.52 46.70
N PHE A 103 -13.35 36.20 46.80
CA PHE A 103 -14.05 37.00 45.80
C PHE A 103 -13.72 38.52 45.85
N THR A 104 -13.66 39.15 44.66
CA THR A 104 -14.20 40.49 44.25
C THR A 104 -13.60 41.82 44.78
N PRO A 105 -13.92 43.01 44.18
CA PRO A 105 -14.06 43.43 42.76
C PRO A 105 -13.48 44.86 42.44
N ASN A 106 -13.82 45.40 41.26
CA ASN A 106 -13.76 46.82 40.78
C ASN A 106 -12.42 47.29 40.14
N GLN A 107 -12.34 48.15 39.10
CA GLN A 107 -13.30 48.93 38.32
C GLN A 107 -12.60 49.48 37.04
N HIS A 108 -13.30 49.45 35.89
CA HIS A 108 -13.30 50.35 34.72
C HIS A 108 -12.14 51.36 34.46
N GLN A 109 -11.58 51.35 33.24
CA GLN A 109 -11.57 52.50 32.30
C GLN A 109 -10.91 52.15 30.94
N TYR A 110 -11.67 52.32 29.86
CA TYR A 110 -11.25 52.62 28.48
C TYR A 110 -11.54 54.13 28.26
N PRO A 111 -10.87 54.88 27.34
CA PRO A 111 -10.97 54.65 25.88
C PRO A 111 -9.77 55.12 24.99
N ASN A 112 -9.64 54.54 23.77
CA ASN A 112 -9.76 55.23 22.45
C ASN A 112 -9.06 54.48 21.29
N SER A 113 -9.87 54.08 20.29
CA SER A 113 -9.82 54.43 18.86
C SER A 113 -8.49 54.45 18.05
N ALA A 114 -8.30 53.38 17.21
CA ALA A 114 -7.95 53.29 15.76
C ALA A 114 -6.83 54.18 15.10
N PRO A 115 -6.29 53.88 13.89
CA PRO A 115 -6.65 52.86 12.88
C PRO A 115 -5.46 52.06 12.25
N VAL A 116 -5.83 51.23 11.27
CA VAL A 116 -5.04 50.34 10.40
C VAL A 116 -4.11 51.10 9.44
N SER A 117 -2.90 50.58 9.19
CA SER A 117 -2.11 50.89 7.99
C SER A 117 -1.54 49.62 7.34
N TYR A 118 -1.80 49.50 6.04
CA TYR A 118 -1.07 48.65 5.12
C TYR A 118 0.31 49.27 4.88
N GLN A 119 1.38 48.48 4.86
CA GLN A 119 2.34 48.49 3.76
C GLN A 119 3.33 47.33 3.83
N SER A 120 3.44 46.69 2.67
CA SER A 120 4.41 45.68 2.27
C SER A 120 5.82 46.30 2.15
N ASN A 121 6.85 45.56 2.56
CA ASN A 121 8.09 45.53 1.77
C ASN A 121 8.95 44.31 2.07
N THR A 122 9.45 43.77 0.96
CA THR A 122 10.28 42.59 0.75
C THR A 122 11.78 42.89 0.96
N ARG A 123 12.53 41.98 1.60
CA ARG A 123 13.64 41.22 0.98
C ARG A 123 14.32 40.24 1.97
N PRO A 124 15.03 39.21 1.46
CA PRO A 124 15.35 37.98 2.17
C PRO A 124 16.80 37.93 2.69
N ASP A 125 17.05 37.08 3.68
CA ASP A 125 18.25 36.23 3.67
C ASP A 125 18.09 34.94 4.51
N ASN A 126 18.93 33.98 4.15
CA ASN A 126 18.97 32.56 4.47
C ASN A 126 19.17 32.13 5.94
N SER A 127 18.85 30.85 6.11
CA SER A 127 19.38 29.83 7.05
C SER A 127 18.35 29.38 8.11
N ALA A 128 17.69 28.23 7.89
CA ALA A 128 18.21 26.88 8.15
C ALA A 128 18.47 26.65 9.64
N GLN A 129 17.54 25.92 10.26
CA GLN A 129 17.62 25.07 11.47
C GLN A 129 16.42 25.33 12.39
N MET A 130 15.46 24.40 12.40
CA MET A 130 14.74 23.93 13.60
C MET A 130 13.53 23.09 13.18
N TYR A 131 13.73 21.78 13.07
CA TYR A 131 12.71 20.77 13.34
C TYR A 131 13.40 19.50 13.79
N GLN A 132 13.68 19.41 15.09
CA GLN A 132 13.82 18.13 15.78
C GLN A 132 13.21 18.30 17.17
N ASN A 133 12.06 17.66 17.38
CA ASN A 133 11.64 17.07 18.66
C ASN A 133 10.23 16.52 18.51
N TYR A 134 10.13 15.22 18.19
CA TYR A 134 9.13 14.34 18.80
C TYR A 134 9.76 12.96 18.96
N SER A 135 9.88 12.59 20.23
CA SER A 135 10.54 11.39 20.74
C SER A 135 9.72 10.14 20.42
N PHE A 136 10.35 9.18 19.75
CA PHE A 136 9.88 7.81 19.66
C PHE A 136 10.28 7.10 20.95
N THR A 137 9.29 6.68 21.74
CA THR A 137 9.51 5.73 22.84
C THR A 137 9.71 4.34 22.24
N ASN A 138 10.97 3.92 22.07
CA ASN A 138 11.33 2.51 21.97
C ASN A 138 11.88 2.07 23.31
N GLN A 139 11.10 1.26 24.02
CA GLN A 139 11.56 0.48 25.16
C GLN A 139 12.38 -0.71 24.67
N SER A 140 13.67 -0.66 25.01
CA SER A 140 14.49 -1.73 25.57
C SER A 140 14.09 -3.19 25.29
N TRP A 141 14.87 -3.84 24.43
CA TRP A 141 15.28 -5.24 24.57
C TRP A 141 16.72 -5.36 24.08
N LEU A 142 17.68 -5.19 24.98
CA LEU A 142 19.05 -5.68 24.83
C LEU A 142 19.65 -5.76 26.25
N ASP A 143 19.61 -6.95 26.83
CA ASP A 143 20.76 -7.50 27.53
C ASP A 143 20.90 -8.96 27.04
N ASP A 144 22.15 -9.41 26.91
CA ASP A 144 22.62 -10.67 26.30
C ASP A 144 22.76 -10.72 24.77
N ASN A 145 23.66 -9.91 24.19
CA ASN A 145 24.40 -10.38 22.99
C ASN A 145 25.72 -9.65 22.64
N GLN A 146 26.55 -9.27 23.61
CA GLN A 146 27.87 -8.69 23.27
C GLN A 146 28.95 -9.73 22.93
N ASN A 147 28.77 -11.01 23.26
CA ASN A 147 29.77 -12.04 22.95
C ASN A 147 29.65 -12.68 21.55
N ASN A 148 28.50 -12.56 20.87
CA ASN A 148 28.31 -13.22 19.58
C ASN A 148 28.78 -12.38 18.38
N SER A 149 28.77 -11.04 18.51
CA SER A 149 29.21 -10.10 17.47
C SER A 149 30.69 -10.22 17.13
N GLN A 150 31.51 -10.56 18.13
CA GLN A 150 32.96 -10.74 17.97
C GLN A 150 33.28 -12.09 17.33
N ILE A 151 32.50 -13.13 17.64
CA ILE A 151 32.61 -14.47 17.02
C ILE A 151 32.15 -14.41 15.55
N THR A 152 31.07 -13.70 15.22
CA THR A 152 30.60 -13.55 13.83
C THR A 152 31.54 -12.70 12.97
N SER A 153 32.22 -11.69 13.55
CA SER A 153 33.19 -10.86 12.85
C SER A 153 34.49 -11.62 12.53
N VAL A 154 34.99 -12.42 13.48
CA VAL A 154 36.16 -13.30 13.26
C VAL A 154 35.83 -14.40 12.26
N ARG A 155 34.64 -15.02 12.35
CA ARG A 155 34.21 -16.07 11.42
C ARG A 155 33.98 -15.54 10.00
N ALA A 156 33.43 -14.33 9.84
CA ALA A 156 33.29 -13.65 8.55
C ALA A 156 34.64 -13.21 7.96
N SER A 157 35.62 -12.92 8.81
CA SER A 157 36.99 -12.59 8.39
C SER A 157 37.76 -13.84 7.92
N ASP A 158 37.61 -14.98 8.63
CA ASP A 158 38.16 -16.27 8.23
C ASP A 158 37.49 -16.84 6.97
N GLU A 159 36.18 -16.63 6.81
CA GLU A 159 35.46 -16.95 5.57
C GLU A 159 35.93 -16.09 4.41
N ARG A 160 36.13 -14.77 4.61
CA ARG A 160 36.73 -13.89 3.60
C ARG A 160 38.14 -14.33 3.20
N LEU A 161 38.99 -14.71 4.16
CA LEU A 161 40.35 -15.14 3.86
C LEU A 161 40.36 -16.45 3.05
N ARG A 162 39.46 -17.38 3.38
CA ARG A 162 39.27 -18.62 2.62
C ARG A 162 38.71 -18.37 1.24
N ASP A 163 37.77 -17.44 1.11
CA ASP A 163 37.22 -17.03 -0.18
C ASP A 163 38.27 -16.32 -1.04
N GLU A 164 39.12 -15.47 -0.46
CA GLU A 164 40.25 -14.83 -1.16
C GLU A 164 41.29 -15.86 -1.61
N GLN A 165 41.66 -16.80 -0.75
CA GLN A 165 42.56 -17.89 -1.10
C GLN A 165 41.94 -18.82 -2.17
N TRP A 166 40.64 -19.07 -2.09
CA TRP A 166 39.90 -19.83 -3.10
C TRP A 166 39.86 -19.08 -4.42
N ILE A 167 39.55 -17.78 -4.43
CA ILE A 167 39.57 -16.92 -5.63
C ILE A 167 40.98 -16.89 -6.22
N GLN A 168 42.03 -16.71 -5.41
CA GLN A 168 43.41 -16.74 -5.87
C GLN A 168 43.77 -18.12 -6.45
N SER A 169 43.37 -19.22 -5.81
CA SER A 169 43.58 -20.58 -6.35
C SER A 169 42.81 -20.83 -7.66
N VAL A 170 41.62 -20.24 -7.81
CA VAL A 170 40.80 -20.33 -9.03
C VAL A 170 41.38 -19.46 -10.14
N LEU A 171 41.88 -18.28 -9.82
CA LEU A 171 42.57 -17.41 -10.78
C LEU A 171 43.90 -18.02 -11.23
N LEU A 172 44.70 -18.53 -10.29
CA LEU A 172 45.97 -19.22 -10.59
C LEU A 172 45.73 -20.53 -11.35
N SER A 173 44.68 -21.29 -11.05
CA SER A 173 44.32 -22.50 -11.80
C SER A 173 43.67 -22.21 -13.16
N ARG A 174 43.11 -21.01 -13.37
CA ARG A 174 42.66 -20.54 -14.68
C ARG A 174 43.80 -19.98 -15.53
N ILE A 175 44.79 -19.36 -14.90
CA ILE A 175 46.03 -18.89 -15.55
C ILE A 175 46.92 -20.08 -15.90
N SER A 176 47.05 -21.11 -15.04
CA SER A 176 47.82 -22.32 -15.32
C SER A 176 47.11 -23.32 -16.25
N LYS A 177 45.79 -23.17 -16.44
CA LYS A 177 45.03 -23.83 -17.51
C LYS A 177 44.93 -22.99 -18.78
N SER A 178 45.86 -22.07 -19.02
CA SER A 178 46.23 -21.78 -20.41
C SER A 178 46.93 -23.02 -20.95
N SER A 179 46.14 -24.03 -21.33
CA SER A 179 46.62 -25.10 -22.17
C SER A 179 47.35 -24.44 -23.33
N GLU A 180 48.63 -24.81 -23.51
CA GLU A 180 49.30 -24.64 -24.80
C GLU A 180 48.30 -24.96 -25.92
N PRO A 181 48.31 -24.23 -27.04
CA PRO A 181 47.39 -24.46 -28.13
C PRO A 181 47.64 -25.87 -28.65
N LYS A 182 46.92 -26.85 -28.10
CA LYS A 182 46.73 -28.14 -28.73
C LYS A 182 46.19 -27.78 -30.10
N GLN A 183 46.99 -28.05 -31.13
CA GLN A 183 46.57 -28.07 -32.51
C GLN A 183 45.30 -28.92 -32.53
N THR A 184 44.16 -28.23 -32.50
CA THR A 184 42.89 -28.90 -32.64
C THR A 184 42.85 -29.19 -34.12
N GLU A 185 43.10 -30.46 -34.44
CA GLU A 185 42.78 -31.05 -35.73
C GLU A 185 41.50 -30.39 -36.23
N SER A 186 41.57 -29.91 -37.47
CA SER A 186 40.65 -29.01 -38.13
C SER A 186 39.18 -29.43 -38.00
N THR A 187 38.58 -29.19 -36.84
CA THR A 187 37.16 -29.51 -36.63
C THR A 187 36.36 -28.54 -37.50
N PRO A 188 35.62 -29.03 -38.51
CA PRO A 188 35.02 -28.18 -39.50
C PRO A 188 34.14 -27.12 -38.83
N SER A 189 34.31 -25.86 -39.23
CA SER A 189 33.46 -24.78 -38.74
C SER A 189 32.03 -25.01 -39.21
N ILE A 190 31.03 -24.69 -38.38
CA ILE A 190 29.60 -24.79 -38.76
C ILE A 190 29.34 -23.99 -40.05
N SER A 191 30.03 -22.86 -40.22
CA SER A 191 29.92 -22.04 -41.44
C SER A 191 30.45 -22.75 -42.68
N GLN A 192 31.62 -23.38 -42.58
CA GLN A 192 32.24 -24.12 -43.68
C GLN A 192 31.43 -25.37 -44.04
N PHE A 193 30.92 -26.11 -43.05
CA PHE A 193 30.03 -27.24 -43.28
C PHE A 193 28.74 -26.81 -43.96
N LYS A 194 28.15 -25.68 -43.51
CA LYS A 194 26.97 -25.07 -44.11
C LYS A 194 27.24 -24.67 -45.57
N GLU A 195 28.36 -24.02 -45.84
CA GLU A 195 28.77 -23.59 -47.18
C GLU A 195 28.99 -24.77 -48.12
N LYS A 196 29.70 -25.82 -47.68
CA LYS A 196 29.88 -27.06 -48.46
C LYS A 196 28.54 -27.76 -48.74
N LEU A 197 27.63 -27.79 -47.76
CA LEU A 197 26.30 -28.36 -47.93
C LEU A 197 25.47 -27.57 -48.95
N TYR A 198 25.42 -26.24 -48.86
CA TYR A 198 24.69 -25.44 -49.85
C TYR A 198 25.35 -25.47 -51.23
N GLY A 199 26.68 -25.51 -51.30
CA GLY A 199 27.42 -25.66 -52.55
C GLY A 199 27.15 -27.00 -53.24
N THR A 200 27.05 -28.10 -52.50
CA THR A 200 26.68 -29.42 -53.07
C THR A 200 25.23 -29.47 -53.53
N VAL A 201 24.30 -28.87 -52.78
CA VAL A 201 22.90 -28.73 -53.21
C VAL A 201 22.81 -27.91 -54.51
N LYS A 202 23.63 -26.85 -54.66
CA LYS A 202 23.70 -26.07 -55.91
C LYS A 202 24.20 -26.92 -57.08
N MET A 203 25.27 -27.67 -56.92
CA MET A 203 25.77 -28.58 -57.98
C MET A 203 24.75 -29.64 -58.36
N LEU A 204 23.96 -30.14 -57.39
CA LEU A 204 22.87 -31.08 -57.68
C LEU A 204 21.79 -30.44 -58.57
N SER A 205 21.48 -29.16 -58.36
CA SER A 205 20.56 -28.42 -59.22
C SER A 205 21.13 -28.22 -60.63
N GLU A 206 22.43 -27.96 -60.75
CA GLU A 206 23.13 -27.85 -62.05
C GLU A 206 23.17 -29.20 -62.79
N LEU A 207 23.43 -30.30 -62.09
CA LEU A 207 23.35 -31.65 -62.65
C LEU A 207 21.94 -31.97 -63.15
N ASN A 208 20.91 -31.59 -62.40
CA ASN A 208 19.52 -31.80 -62.82
C ASN A 208 19.17 -31.03 -64.11
N ILE A 209 19.71 -29.82 -64.28
CA ILE A 209 19.56 -29.04 -65.52
C ILE A 209 20.26 -29.74 -66.68
N VAL A 210 21.49 -30.23 -66.49
CA VAL A 210 22.23 -30.97 -67.55
C VAL A 210 21.53 -32.29 -67.89
N CYS A 211 20.98 -33.00 -66.91
CA CYS A 211 20.16 -34.20 -67.16
C CYS A 211 18.88 -33.88 -67.94
N GLN A 212 18.28 -32.70 -67.75
CA GLN A 212 17.14 -32.27 -68.55
C GLN A 212 17.57 -31.95 -69.99
N MET A 213 18.68 -31.25 -70.19
CA MET A 213 19.25 -30.99 -71.51
C MET A 213 19.57 -32.27 -72.29
N LEU A 214 20.06 -33.31 -71.61
CA LEU A 214 20.31 -34.63 -72.21
C LEU A 214 19.04 -35.34 -72.67
N LYS A 215 17.91 -35.11 -72.01
CA LYS A 215 16.60 -35.66 -72.43
C LYS A 215 16.03 -34.91 -73.63
N ASP A 216 16.34 -33.63 -73.75
CA ASP A 216 15.78 -32.76 -74.78
C ASP A 216 16.59 -32.80 -76.10
N ASN A 217 17.86 -33.24 -76.07
CA ASN A 217 18.77 -33.25 -77.23
C ASN A 217 19.29 -34.67 -77.59
N VAL A 218 18.38 -35.63 -77.76
CA VAL A 218 18.74 -37.04 -78.05
C VAL A 218 19.25 -37.25 -79.49
N GLU A 219 18.96 -36.32 -80.40
CA GLU A 219 19.31 -36.43 -81.82
C GLU A 219 20.64 -35.74 -82.20
N ASP A 220 21.19 -34.89 -81.32
CA ASP A 220 22.44 -34.17 -81.55
C ASP A 220 23.59 -34.87 -80.80
N GLU A 221 24.29 -35.77 -81.49
CA GLU A 221 25.43 -36.53 -80.96
C GLU A 221 26.53 -35.66 -80.33
N GLY A 222 26.78 -34.46 -80.86
CA GLY A 222 27.80 -33.55 -80.34
C GLY A 222 27.38 -32.89 -79.03
N VAL A 223 26.18 -32.31 -78.99
CA VAL A 223 25.63 -31.71 -77.76
C VAL A 223 25.37 -32.78 -76.69
N TRP A 224 25.00 -33.99 -77.11
CA TRP A 224 24.74 -35.11 -76.22
C TRP A 224 26.02 -35.64 -75.55
N THR A 225 27.11 -35.81 -76.31
CA THR A 225 28.42 -36.24 -75.76
C THR A 225 29.03 -35.21 -74.82
N ASP A 226 28.92 -33.91 -75.13
CA ASP A 226 29.39 -32.82 -74.27
C ASP A 226 28.56 -32.71 -72.97
N ALA A 227 27.24 -32.77 -73.08
CA ALA A 227 26.35 -32.73 -71.91
C ALA A 227 26.51 -33.98 -71.03
N LEU A 228 26.80 -35.15 -71.62
CA LEU A 228 27.06 -36.39 -70.89
C LEU A 228 28.38 -36.30 -70.11
N SER A 229 29.41 -35.75 -70.75
CA SER A 229 30.72 -35.50 -70.11
C SER A 229 30.57 -34.54 -68.92
N LYS A 230 29.85 -33.43 -69.12
CA LYS A 230 29.55 -32.45 -68.06
C LYS A 230 28.72 -33.04 -66.91
N ALA A 231 27.75 -33.90 -67.21
CA ALA A 231 26.96 -34.61 -66.20
C ALA A 231 27.82 -35.61 -65.40
N ALA A 232 28.73 -36.32 -66.06
CA ALA A 232 29.65 -37.25 -65.41
C ALA A 232 30.64 -36.53 -64.48
N GLU A 233 31.17 -35.38 -64.91
CA GLU A 233 32.03 -34.52 -64.08
C GLU A 233 31.28 -33.96 -62.86
N LEU A 234 30.08 -33.40 -63.06
CA LEU A 234 29.25 -32.90 -61.96
C LEU A 234 28.87 -34.01 -60.98
N LYS A 235 28.53 -35.20 -61.47
CA LYS A 235 28.26 -36.38 -60.64
C LYS A 235 29.48 -36.76 -59.81
N LYS A 236 30.68 -36.77 -60.40
CA LYS A 236 31.93 -37.06 -59.70
C LYS A 236 32.22 -36.02 -58.63
N SER A 237 32.14 -34.73 -58.95
CA SER A 237 32.35 -33.63 -57.99
C SER A 237 31.33 -33.63 -56.84
N ILE A 238 30.07 -34.00 -57.11
CA ILE A 238 29.05 -34.18 -56.07
C ILE A 238 29.40 -35.37 -55.18
N GLN A 239 29.78 -36.52 -55.76
CA GLN A 239 30.15 -37.72 -55.00
C GLN A 239 31.35 -37.47 -54.08
N GLU A 240 32.37 -36.77 -54.55
CA GLU A 240 33.55 -36.37 -53.77
C GLU A 240 33.16 -35.47 -52.59
N ARG A 241 32.41 -34.40 -52.84
CA ARG A 241 31.97 -33.47 -51.77
C ARG A 241 30.98 -34.11 -50.80
N LEU A 242 30.16 -35.05 -51.27
CA LEU A 242 29.22 -35.78 -50.43
C LEU A 242 29.93 -36.82 -49.56
N ALA A 243 31.03 -37.40 -50.02
CA ALA A 243 31.90 -38.26 -49.21
C ALA A 243 32.54 -37.47 -48.06
N GLU A 244 33.03 -36.26 -48.33
CA GLU A 244 33.52 -35.34 -47.30
C GLU A 244 32.43 -34.93 -46.29
N LEU A 245 31.21 -34.63 -46.76
CA LEU A 245 30.10 -34.24 -45.90
C LEU A 245 29.50 -35.39 -45.08
N LYS A 246 29.66 -36.63 -45.55
CA LYS A 246 29.17 -37.85 -44.88
C LYS A 246 30.16 -38.43 -43.87
N GLU A 247 31.35 -37.85 -43.74
CA GLU A 247 32.32 -38.26 -42.74
C GLU A 247 31.67 -38.25 -41.34
N PRO A 248 31.58 -39.41 -40.65
CA PRO A 248 30.72 -39.57 -39.48
C PRO A 248 31.16 -38.69 -38.31
N ASP A 249 32.47 -38.44 -38.18
CA ASP A 249 33.03 -37.63 -37.10
C ASP A 249 32.83 -36.13 -37.33
N SER A 250 32.89 -35.66 -38.58
CA SER A 250 32.58 -34.28 -38.93
C SER A 250 31.11 -33.95 -38.64
N VAL A 251 30.18 -34.81 -39.06
CA VAL A 251 28.73 -34.66 -38.82
C VAL A 251 28.41 -34.73 -37.33
N ARG A 252 29.02 -35.68 -36.60
CA ARG A 252 28.82 -35.82 -35.14
C ARG A 252 29.34 -34.58 -34.39
N SER A 253 30.48 -34.03 -34.81
CA SER A 253 31.06 -32.80 -34.25
C SER A 253 30.14 -31.58 -34.48
N ILE A 254 29.64 -31.39 -35.70
CA ILE A 254 28.71 -30.30 -36.04
C ILE A 254 27.40 -30.42 -35.27
N LYS A 255 26.79 -31.62 -35.21
CA LYS A 255 25.58 -31.86 -34.42
C LYS A 255 25.78 -31.54 -32.94
N ARG A 256 26.92 -31.94 -32.36
CA ARG A 256 27.28 -31.63 -30.97
C ARG A 256 27.39 -30.13 -30.74
N ARG A 257 28.05 -29.37 -31.63
CA ARG A 257 28.15 -27.91 -31.54
C ARG A 257 26.77 -27.23 -31.64
N LEU A 258 25.89 -27.68 -32.53
CA LEU A 258 24.53 -27.15 -32.66
C LEU A 258 23.70 -27.39 -31.39
N LEU A 259 23.79 -28.58 -30.79
CA LEU A 259 23.14 -28.88 -29.51
C LEU A 259 23.66 -27.97 -28.39
N GLN A 260 24.97 -27.71 -28.34
CA GLN A 260 25.57 -26.79 -27.36
C GLN A 260 25.06 -25.34 -27.56
N ILE A 261 24.96 -24.86 -28.80
CA ILE A 261 24.41 -23.54 -29.14
C ILE A 261 22.94 -23.45 -28.73
N ASN A 262 22.14 -24.45 -29.06
CA ASN A 262 20.72 -24.48 -28.68
C ASN A 262 20.54 -24.52 -27.16
N LYS A 263 21.31 -25.35 -26.44
CA LYS A 263 21.32 -25.36 -24.98
C LYS A 263 21.72 -23.99 -24.40
N LYS A 264 22.75 -23.34 -24.95
CA LYS A 264 23.17 -21.99 -24.54
C LYS A 264 22.06 -20.97 -24.76
N ARG A 265 21.46 -20.94 -25.96
CA ARG A 265 20.35 -20.04 -26.30
C ARG A 265 19.13 -20.26 -25.42
N ALA A 266 18.76 -21.52 -25.18
CA ALA A 266 17.65 -21.87 -24.28
C ALA A 266 17.91 -21.37 -22.85
N ARG A 267 19.11 -21.59 -22.30
CA ARG A 267 19.49 -21.03 -20.98
C ARG A 267 19.44 -19.51 -20.95
N MET A 268 19.95 -18.83 -21.99
CA MET A 268 19.89 -17.37 -22.08
C MET A 268 18.46 -16.84 -22.14
N ARG A 269 17.55 -17.54 -22.86
CA ARG A 269 16.13 -17.17 -22.89
C ARG A 269 15.47 -17.35 -21.53
N ARG A 270 15.72 -18.48 -20.84
CA ARG A 270 15.20 -18.72 -19.48
C ARG A 270 15.68 -17.64 -18.51
N ARG A 271 16.99 -17.39 -18.46
CA ARG A 271 17.58 -16.34 -17.62
C ARG A 271 17.01 -14.95 -17.93
N LYS A 272 16.73 -14.64 -19.19
CA LYS A 272 16.10 -13.37 -19.59
C LYS A 272 14.63 -13.29 -19.15
N MET A 273 13.90 -14.40 -19.12
CA MET A 273 12.53 -14.46 -18.62
C MET A 273 12.51 -14.32 -17.11
N GLU A 274 13.34 -15.09 -16.39
CA GLU A 274 13.51 -15.02 -14.94
C GLU A 274 13.87 -13.58 -14.50
N LEU A 275 14.83 -12.93 -15.17
CA LEU A 275 15.19 -11.54 -14.86
C LEU A 275 14.04 -10.54 -15.10
N LYS A 276 13.18 -10.80 -16.09
CA LYS A 276 12.00 -9.95 -16.34
C LYS A 276 10.94 -10.17 -15.27
N GLU A 277 10.70 -11.41 -14.89
CA GLU A 277 9.77 -11.79 -13.85
C GLU A 277 10.19 -11.22 -12.49
N GLU A 278 11.46 -11.36 -12.12
CA GLU A 278 12.04 -10.78 -10.91
C GLU A 278 11.88 -9.25 -10.88
N LYS A 279 12.12 -8.57 -12.01
CA LYS A 279 11.90 -7.11 -12.12
C LYS A 279 10.44 -6.72 -11.97
N LEU A 280 9.52 -7.48 -12.59
CA LEU A 280 8.09 -7.24 -12.46
C LEU A 280 7.62 -7.47 -11.02
N GLU A 281 8.14 -8.49 -10.35
CA GLU A 281 7.84 -8.78 -8.94
C GLU A 281 8.42 -7.70 -8.01
N GLU A 282 9.64 -7.21 -8.26
CA GLU A 282 10.22 -6.07 -7.55
C GLU A 282 9.41 -4.78 -7.75
N GLU A 283 8.92 -4.55 -8.97
CA GLU A 283 8.04 -3.42 -9.28
C GLU A 283 6.68 -3.58 -8.61
N ALA A 284 6.10 -4.78 -8.60
CA ALA A 284 4.86 -5.08 -7.87
C ALA A 284 5.03 -4.84 -6.37
N ARG A 285 6.12 -5.34 -5.76
CA ARG A 285 6.43 -5.08 -4.34
C ARG A 285 6.66 -3.60 -4.05
N ARG A 286 7.21 -2.83 -5.00
CA ARG A 286 7.33 -1.37 -4.87
C ARG A 286 5.96 -0.69 -4.95
N ALA A 287 5.15 -1.05 -5.94
CA ALA A 287 3.80 -0.53 -6.12
C ALA A 287 2.90 -0.85 -4.91
N GLU A 288 3.04 -2.02 -4.28
CA GLU A 288 2.34 -2.36 -3.04
C GLU A 288 2.74 -1.45 -1.88
N ARG A 289 4.04 -1.20 -1.71
CA ARG A 289 4.53 -0.26 -0.67
C ARG A 289 4.04 1.16 -0.93
N GLU A 290 4.11 1.62 -2.17
CA GLU A 290 3.61 2.94 -2.58
C GLU A 290 2.09 3.04 -2.35
N ALA A 291 1.32 2.02 -2.74
CA ALA A 291 -0.12 1.98 -2.49
C ALA A 291 -0.47 1.98 -0.99
N LEU A 292 0.36 1.38 -0.13
CA LEU A 292 0.19 1.48 1.32
C LEU A 292 0.48 2.89 1.84
N VAL A 293 1.50 3.55 1.31
CA VAL A 293 1.80 4.96 1.62
C VAL A 293 0.65 5.85 1.18
N ASP A 294 0.14 5.70 -0.04
CA ASP A 294 -0.97 6.48 -0.58
C ASP A 294 -2.25 6.27 0.24
N LYS A 295 -2.56 5.01 0.61
CA LYS A 295 -3.67 4.71 1.51
C LYS A 295 -3.52 5.42 2.86
N TRP A 296 -2.32 5.47 3.41
CA TRP A 296 -2.07 6.17 4.67
C TRP A 296 -2.18 7.69 4.51
N GLN A 297 -1.63 8.26 3.45
CA GLN A 297 -1.74 9.69 3.14
C GLN A 297 -3.20 10.10 2.93
N MET A 298 -3.97 9.30 2.20
CA MET A 298 -5.40 9.53 1.97
C MET A 298 -6.18 9.51 3.29
N LYS A 299 -5.94 8.51 4.16
CA LYS A 299 -6.53 8.47 5.50
C LYS A 299 -6.19 9.72 6.30
N ARG A 300 -4.93 10.17 6.23
CA ARG A 300 -4.48 11.34 6.97
C ARG A 300 -5.11 12.63 6.44
N LEU A 301 -5.25 12.76 5.13
CA LEU A 301 -5.91 13.88 4.49
C LEU A 301 -7.40 13.92 4.86
N GLN A 302 -8.08 12.77 4.83
CA GLN A 302 -9.47 12.64 5.26
C GLN A 302 -9.65 13.04 6.73
N GLU A 303 -8.79 12.55 7.63
CA GLU A 303 -8.83 12.95 9.05
C GLU A 303 -8.68 14.47 9.26
N VAL A 304 -7.83 15.12 8.46
CA VAL A 304 -7.64 16.57 8.53
C VAL A 304 -8.85 17.30 7.95
N GLU A 305 -9.40 16.83 6.84
CA GLU A 305 -10.58 17.41 6.20
C GLU A 305 -11.82 17.27 7.10
N GLU A 306 -12.03 16.12 7.73
CA GLU A 306 -13.11 15.90 8.70
C GLU A 306 -13.00 16.87 9.88
N LYS A 307 -11.80 16.99 10.47
CA LYS A 307 -11.55 17.99 11.53
C LYS A 307 -11.79 19.42 11.08
N ASN A 308 -11.53 19.74 9.81
CA ASN A 308 -11.82 21.07 9.28
C ASN A 308 -13.33 21.29 9.13
N ARG A 309 -14.05 20.30 8.57
CA ARG A 309 -15.52 20.35 8.46
C ARG A 309 -16.21 20.46 9.83
N GLU A 310 -15.74 19.74 10.84
CA GLU A 310 -16.23 19.87 12.23
C GLU A 310 -16.04 21.28 12.78
N LYS A 311 -14.89 21.91 12.55
CA LYS A 311 -14.63 23.30 12.96
C LYS A 311 -15.54 24.28 12.23
N GLU A 312 -15.74 24.09 10.92
CA GLU A 312 -16.63 24.93 10.12
C GLU A 312 -18.08 24.82 10.60
N LEU A 313 -18.56 23.61 10.89
CA LEU A 313 -19.88 23.37 11.49
C LEU A 313 -20.02 24.08 12.83
N LYS A 314 -19.02 23.97 13.70
CA LYS A 314 -19.01 24.67 15.00
C LYS A 314 -19.05 26.18 14.84
N LEU A 315 -18.24 26.74 13.93
CA LEU A 315 -18.23 28.16 13.64
C LEU A 315 -19.58 28.64 13.09
N ALA A 316 -20.21 27.86 12.22
CA ALA A 316 -21.54 28.16 11.71
C ALA A 316 -22.59 28.16 12.83
N ALA A 317 -22.54 27.18 13.74
CA ALA A 317 -23.44 27.10 14.88
C ALA A 317 -23.24 28.28 15.86
N ASP A 318 -21.99 28.64 16.16
CA ASP A 318 -21.63 29.80 16.98
C ASP A 318 -22.07 31.12 16.33
N ALA A 319 -21.97 31.24 14.99
CA ALA A 319 -22.44 32.40 14.25
C ALA A 319 -23.96 32.59 14.42
N VAL A 320 -24.76 31.55 14.24
CA VAL A 320 -26.22 31.60 14.42
C VAL A 320 -26.58 31.95 15.87
N LEU A 321 -25.93 31.34 16.86
CA LEU A 321 -26.15 31.68 18.28
C LEU A 321 -25.77 33.13 18.59
N SER A 322 -24.68 33.63 18.02
CA SER A 322 -24.25 35.03 18.20
C SER A 322 -25.27 36.01 17.63
N GLU A 323 -25.93 35.66 16.53
CA GLU A 323 -26.99 36.46 15.93
C GLU A 323 -28.22 36.54 16.84
N VAL A 324 -28.66 35.41 17.41
CA VAL A 324 -29.77 35.38 18.38
C VAL A 324 -29.45 36.21 19.62
N ARG A 325 -28.22 36.10 20.15
CA ARG A 325 -27.76 36.93 21.29
C ARG A 325 -27.75 38.42 20.95
N LYS A 326 -27.34 38.79 19.73
CA LYS A 326 -27.41 40.17 19.24
C LYS A 326 -28.86 40.66 19.19
N LYS A 327 -29.78 39.86 18.66
CA LYS A 327 -31.23 40.17 18.63
C LYS A 327 -31.80 40.37 20.04
N GLN A 328 -31.40 39.56 21.02
CA GLN A 328 -31.77 39.75 22.43
C GLN A 328 -31.20 41.04 23.03
N ALA A 329 -29.93 41.34 22.77
CA ALA A 329 -29.28 42.57 23.23
C ALA A 329 -29.95 43.83 22.65
N ASP A 330 -30.34 43.80 21.38
CA ASP A 330 -31.07 44.90 20.73
C ASP A 330 -32.47 45.07 21.32
N ALA A 331 -33.19 43.96 21.63
CA ALA A 331 -34.46 44.03 22.33
C ALA A 331 -34.34 44.68 23.72
N LYS A 332 -33.28 44.34 24.47
CA LYS A 332 -32.98 44.97 25.76
C LYS A 332 -32.67 46.46 25.60
N ARG A 333 -31.87 46.83 24.59
CA ARG A 333 -31.56 48.23 24.26
C ARG A 333 -32.83 49.03 23.97
N MET A 334 -33.75 48.48 23.18
CA MET A 334 -35.05 49.13 22.90
C MET A 334 -35.87 49.34 24.18
N LEU A 335 -35.91 48.36 25.09
CA LEU A 335 -36.59 48.53 26.39
C LEU A 335 -35.95 49.65 27.23
N ASP A 336 -34.63 49.76 27.22
CA ASP A 336 -33.93 50.79 27.97
C ASP A 336 -34.17 52.20 27.38
N ILE A 337 -34.31 52.31 26.06
CA ILE A 337 -34.77 53.56 25.39
C ILE A 337 -36.20 53.90 25.83
N LEU A 338 -37.14 52.94 25.86
CA LEU A 338 -38.50 53.21 26.32
C LEU A 338 -38.55 53.65 27.80
N LYS A 339 -37.65 53.12 28.65
CA LYS A 339 -37.52 53.58 30.05
C LYS A 339 -36.97 55.00 30.13
N SER A 340 -35.98 55.36 29.32
CA SER A 340 -35.42 56.72 29.32
C SER A 340 -36.43 57.74 28.79
N LEU A 341 -37.25 57.38 27.79
CA LEU A 341 -38.36 58.21 27.29
C LEU A 341 -39.44 58.44 28.35
N GLU A 342 -39.81 57.41 29.11
CA GLU A 342 -40.74 57.56 30.22
C GLU A 342 -40.22 58.53 31.27
N LYS A 343 -38.94 58.39 31.67
CA LYS A 343 -38.29 59.30 32.62
C LYS A 343 -38.26 60.73 32.09
N LEU A 344 -37.88 60.92 30.83
CA LEU A 344 -37.84 62.24 30.18
C LEU A 344 -39.23 62.90 30.20
N ARG A 345 -40.29 62.14 29.95
CA ARG A 345 -41.65 62.67 30.01
C ARG A 345 -42.06 63.03 31.44
N LYS A 346 -41.75 62.20 32.44
CA LYS A 346 -41.98 62.53 33.86
C LYS A 346 -41.31 63.84 34.27
N LEU A 347 -40.03 64.01 33.91
CA LEU A 347 -39.29 65.26 34.16
C LEU A 347 -39.93 66.47 33.46
N ARG A 348 -40.39 66.32 32.22
CA ARG A 348 -41.10 67.39 31.51
C ARG A 348 -42.44 67.74 32.16
N LYS A 349 -43.18 66.75 32.65
CA LYS A 349 -44.43 66.97 33.41
C LYS A 349 -44.16 67.72 34.72
N GLU A 350 -43.15 67.30 35.49
CA GLU A 350 -42.76 67.97 36.73
C GLU A 350 -42.29 69.41 36.49
N ALA A 351 -41.51 69.63 35.43
CA ALA A 351 -41.06 70.97 35.04
C ALA A 351 -42.22 71.89 34.61
N ALA A 352 -43.22 71.35 33.91
CA ALA A 352 -44.42 72.10 33.54
C ALA A 352 -45.28 72.43 34.77
N ALA A 353 -45.46 71.46 35.68
CA ALA A 353 -46.21 71.64 36.92
C ALA A 353 -45.58 72.74 37.80
N ARG A 354 -44.25 72.80 37.89
CA ARG A 354 -43.54 73.90 38.59
C ARG A 354 -43.78 75.28 37.97
N LYS A 355 -44.12 75.34 36.68
CA LYS A 355 -44.49 76.58 35.96
C LYS A 355 -46.00 76.86 36.03
N GLY A 356 -46.78 76.08 36.78
CA GLY A 356 -48.24 76.21 36.87
C GLY A 356 -49.00 75.68 35.65
N MET A 357 -48.32 75.03 34.70
CA MET A 357 -48.95 74.43 33.53
C MET A 357 -49.11 72.92 33.74
N PHE A 358 -50.34 72.43 33.68
CA PHE A 358 -50.64 71.00 33.79
C PHE A 358 -50.97 70.43 32.41
N PRO A 359 -50.12 69.56 31.83
CA PRO A 359 -50.47 68.83 30.63
C PRO A 359 -51.78 68.04 30.83
N GLY A 360 -52.62 67.98 29.78
CA GLY A 360 -53.92 67.32 29.85
C GLY A 360 -53.79 65.81 30.10
N LYS A 361 -54.59 65.29 31.03
CA LYS A 361 -54.57 63.88 31.50
C LYS A 361 -54.71 62.87 30.35
N GLU A 362 -55.59 63.15 29.39
CA GLU A 362 -55.81 62.30 28.21
C GLU A 362 -54.54 62.09 27.37
N SER A 363 -53.71 63.13 27.22
CA SER A 363 -52.48 63.05 26.44
C SER A 363 -51.42 62.16 27.10
N ASP A 364 -51.46 62.04 28.42
CA ASP A 364 -50.59 61.18 29.21
C ASP A 364 -51.06 59.73 29.16
N ASP A 365 -52.36 59.51 29.28
CA ASP A 365 -52.96 58.17 29.17
C ASP A 365 -52.69 57.57 27.76
N ILE A 366 -52.78 58.37 26.70
CA ILE A 366 -52.43 57.94 25.33
C ILE A 366 -50.95 57.57 25.21
N PHE A 367 -50.04 58.35 25.81
CA PHE A 367 -48.61 58.07 25.75
C PHE A 367 -48.23 56.83 26.54
N GLU A 368 -48.78 56.67 27.74
CA GLU A 368 -48.58 55.50 28.58
C GLU A 368 -49.14 54.25 27.88
N GLY A 369 -50.31 54.34 27.25
CA GLY A 369 -50.87 53.28 26.43
C GLY A 369 -49.98 52.89 25.24
N HIS A 370 -49.38 53.87 24.55
CA HIS A 370 -48.42 53.59 23.46
C HIS A 370 -47.11 52.95 23.96
N LEU A 371 -46.56 53.44 25.08
CA LEU A 371 -45.37 52.83 25.71
C LEU A 371 -45.63 51.39 26.13
N GLU A 372 -46.78 51.12 26.76
CA GLU A 372 -47.08 49.78 27.25
C GLU A 372 -47.34 48.80 26.10
N ARG A 373 -47.98 49.26 25.01
CA ARG A 373 -48.10 48.47 23.78
C ARG A 373 -46.73 48.10 23.20
N LEU A 374 -45.81 49.05 23.11
CA LEU A 374 -44.45 48.81 22.62
C LEU A 374 -43.65 47.87 23.55
N ARG A 375 -43.77 48.04 24.87
CA ARG A 375 -43.16 47.13 25.85
C ARG A 375 -43.69 45.71 25.73
N SER A 376 -45.01 45.56 25.58
CA SER A 376 -45.65 44.26 25.38
C SER A 376 -45.13 43.57 24.13
N LEU A 377 -45.02 44.30 23.01
CA LEU A 377 -44.45 43.76 21.77
C LEU A 377 -42.98 43.34 21.93
N ILE A 378 -42.15 44.17 22.56
CA ILE A 378 -40.74 43.83 22.77
C ILE A 378 -40.60 42.64 23.72
N ARG A 379 -41.36 42.58 24.82
CA ARG A 379 -41.37 41.43 25.75
C ARG A 379 -41.75 40.13 25.04
N LYS A 380 -42.79 40.15 24.20
CA LYS A 380 -43.19 39.00 23.36
C LYS A 380 -42.05 38.55 22.45
N ARG A 381 -41.38 39.49 21.78
CA ARG A 381 -40.26 39.19 20.87
C ARG A 381 -39.02 38.68 21.62
N THR A 382 -38.71 39.21 22.81
CA THR A 382 -37.65 38.71 23.69
C THR A 382 -37.93 37.27 24.13
N ALA A 383 -39.18 36.92 24.44
CA ALA A 383 -39.54 35.55 24.79
C ALA A 383 -39.28 34.57 23.64
N VAL A 384 -39.62 34.96 22.40
CA VAL A 384 -39.34 34.17 21.19
C VAL A 384 -37.83 33.93 21.02
N TYR A 385 -37.01 34.98 21.12
CA TYR A 385 -35.56 34.83 21.02
C TYR A 385 -34.94 33.99 22.15
N ALA A 386 -35.53 34.01 23.35
CA ALA A 386 -35.10 33.17 24.45
C ALA A 386 -35.44 31.69 24.19
N THR A 387 -36.61 31.40 23.62
CA THR A 387 -36.98 30.04 23.22
C THR A 387 -36.14 29.53 22.05
N GLU A 388 -35.83 30.40 21.08
CA GLU A 388 -34.97 30.09 19.93
C GLU A 388 -33.54 29.75 20.38
N GLU A 389 -32.93 30.56 21.25
CA GLU A 389 -31.61 30.27 21.82
C GLU A 389 -31.61 28.95 22.61
N LYS A 390 -32.66 28.70 23.39
CA LYS A 390 -32.80 27.45 24.16
C LYS A 390 -32.92 26.24 23.23
N ALA A 391 -33.71 26.34 22.17
CA ALA A 391 -33.88 25.28 21.18
C ALA A 391 -32.56 24.98 20.45
N LEU A 392 -31.86 26.02 19.97
CA LEU A 392 -30.55 25.87 19.32
C LEU A 392 -29.54 25.21 20.26
N ARG A 393 -29.48 25.62 21.54
CA ARG A 393 -28.57 25.01 22.52
C ARG A 393 -28.83 23.51 22.72
N VAL A 394 -30.10 23.11 22.82
CA VAL A 394 -30.48 21.70 22.94
C VAL A 394 -30.12 20.91 21.68
N MET A 395 -30.29 21.49 20.49
CA MET A 395 -29.89 20.84 19.24
C MET A 395 -28.37 20.63 19.17
N LEU A 396 -27.58 21.64 19.51
CA LEU A 396 -26.12 21.53 19.57
C LEU A 396 -25.64 20.48 20.61
N GLU A 397 -26.29 20.45 21.78
CA GLU A 397 -25.98 19.48 22.83
C GLU A 397 -26.37 18.05 22.44
N GLY A 398 -27.49 17.89 21.74
CA GLY A 398 -27.95 16.60 21.20
C GLY A 398 -26.99 16.04 20.14
N GLU A 399 -26.54 16.89 19.20
CA GLU A 399 -25.56 16.50 18.18
C GLU A 399 -24.21 16.12 18.80
N GLN A 400 -23.76 16.89 19.79
CA GLN A 400 -22.54 16.60 20.52
C GLN A 400 -22.63 15.30 21.33
N GLU A 401 -23.78 15.00 21.97
CA GLU A 401 -23.97 13.74 22.69
C GLU A 401 -24.05 12.53 21.74
N GLU A 402 -24.67 12.67 20.57
CA GLU A 402 -24.64 11.62 19.54
C GLU A 402 -23.23 11.35 19.03
N GLU A 403 -22.41 12.38 18.84
CA GLU A 403 -21.00 12.23 18.50
C GLU A 403 -20.25 11.48 19.60
N ARG A 404 -20.43 11.86 20.88
CA ARG A 404 -19.82 11.13 22.01
C ARG A 404 -20.28 9.68 22.09
N LYS A 405 -21.53 9.38 21.71
CA LYS A 405 -22.07 8.02 21.68
C LYS A 405 -21.44 7.21 20.55
N ARG A 406 -21.34 7.77 19.33
CA ARG A 406 -20.67 7.13 18.18
C ARG A 406 -19.20 6.85 18.46
N ASP A 407 -18.51 7.77 19.13
CA ASP A 407 -17.13 7.57 19.55
C ASP A 407 -16.96 6.46 20.59
N ARG A 408 -17.87 6.39 21.58
CA ARG A 408 -17.89 5.30 22.55
C ARG A 408 -18.14 3.95 21.87
N GLU A 409 -19.06 3.88 20.91
CA GLU A 409 -19.35 2.68 20.13
C GLU A 409 -18.14 2.24 19.27
N LYS A 410 -17.48 3.19 18.59
CA LYS A 410 -16.24 2.92 17.84
C LYS A 410 -15.13 2.37 18.74
N ARG A 411 -14.98 2.91 19.96
CA ARG A 411 -14.00 2.42 20.95
C ARG A 411 -14.31 1.00 21.38
N LEU A 412 -15.56 0.72 21.75
CA LEU A 412 -16.00 -0.62 22.13
C LEU A 412 -15.82 -1.62 21.00
N LYS A 413 -16.12 -1.24 19.75
CA LYS A 413 -15.89 -2.09 18.57
C LYS A 413 -14.41 -2.40 18.39
N LYS A 414 -13.53 -1.39 18.51
CA LYS A 414 -12.08 -1.57 18.42
C LYS A 414 -11.52 -2.42 19.56
N GLU A 415 -12.06 -2.29 20.76
CA GLU A 415 -11.68 -3.11 21.92
C GLU A 415 -12.12 -4.56 21.72
N LYS A 416 -13.35 -4.80 21.26
CA LYS A 416 -13.85 -6.14 20.93
C LYS A 416 -13.01 -6.79 19.83
N GLU A 417 -12.64 -6.04 18.81
CA GLU A 417 -11.76 -6.51 17.73
C GLU A 417 -10.36 -6.86 18.25
N LYS A 418 -9.77 -6.03 19.11
CA LYS A 418 -8.48 -6.32 19.77
C LYS A 418 -8.57 -7.57 20.65
N LEU A 419 -9.64 -7.73 21.40
CA LEU A 419 -9.86 -8.91 22.24
C LEU A 419 -9.96 -10.18 21.37
N LEU A 420 -10.71 -10.09 20.27
CA LEU A 420 -10.84 -11.19 19.32
C LEU A 420 -9.52 -11.51 18.61
N GLN A 421 -8.72 -10.50 18.31
CA GLN A 421 -7.37 -10.66 17.75
C GLN A 421 -6.45 -11.36 18.76
N LYS A 422 -6.44 -10.91 20.01
CA LYS A 422 -5.66 -11.55 21.08
C LYS A 422 -6.10 -12.98 21.33
N LYS A 423 -7.41 -13.26 21.26
CA LYS A 423 -7.94 -14.62 21.34
C LYS A 423 -7.36 -15.48 20.20
N ARG A 424 -7.44 -15.01 18.96
CA ARG A 424 -6.87 -15.72 17.79
C ARG A 424 -5.36 -15.94 17.92
N GLU A 425 -4.62 -14.98 18.47
CA GLU A 425 -3.18 -15.13 18.72
C GLU A 425 -2.89 -16.21 19.77
N VAL A 426 -3.65 -16.22 20.87
CA VAL A 426 -3.53 -17.26 21.91
C VAL A 426 -3.93 -18.63 21.36
N ASP A 427 -5.03 -18.71 20.62
CA ASP A 427 -5.49 -19.96 19.99
C ASP A 427 -4.42 -20.49 19.02
N ALA A 428 -3.79 -19.62 18.22
CA ALA A 428 -2.70 -19.99 17.33
C ALA A 428 -1.42 -20.43 18.06
N MET A 429 -1.12 -19.87 19.24
CA MET A 429 0.02 -20.29 20.06
C MET A 429 -0.22 -21.66 20.73
N LEU A 430 -1.45 -21.94 21.15
CA LEU A 430 -1.80 -23.17 21.86
C LEU A 430 -2.04 -24.36 20.91
N PHE A 431 -2.67 -24.11 19.77
CA PHE A 431 -3.16 -25.15 18.86
C PHE A 431 -2.51 -25.12 17.48
N GLY A 432 -1.62 -24.15 17.22
CA GLY A 432 -1.00 -23.94 15.92
C GLY A 432 -1.83 -23.06 14.99
N ALA A 433 -1.23 -22.64 13.88
CA ALA A 433 -1.93 -21.84 12.87
C ALA A 433 -3.01 -22.67 12.16
N GLU A 434 -4.15 -22.05 11.86
CA GLU A 434 -5.17 -22.69 11.00
C GLU A 434 -4.55 -23.10 9.66
N LEU A 435 -4.75 -24.36 9.31
CA LEU A 435 -4.23 -24.90 8.06
C LEU A 435 -5.03 -24.32 6.88
N PRO A 436 -4.35 -23.94 5.77
CA PRO A 436 -5.04 -23.55 4.55
C PRO A 436 -6.00 -24.65 4.07
N PRO A 437 -7.13 -24.31 3.43
CA PRO A 437 -8.12 -25.29 2.97
C PRO A 437 -7.54 -26.38 2.05
N ASP A 438 -6.50 -26.07 1.29
CA ASP A 438 -5.84 -26.98 0.36
C ASP A 438 -4.65 -27.74 0.98
N HIS A 439 -4.45 -27.64 2.30
CA HIS A 439 -3.32 -28.28 2.97
C HIS A 439 -3.47 -29.81 2.96
N PRO A 440 -2.42 -30.59 2.66
CA PRO A 440 -2.50 -32.06 2.62
C PRO A 440 -2.90 -32.71 3.97
N LEU A 441 -2.70 -32.00 5.08
CA LEU A 441 -3.13 -32.43 6.42
C LEU A 441 -4.56 -32.00 6.80
N GLN A 442 -5.27 -31.25 5.94
CA GLN A 442 -6.63 -30.77 6.21
C GLN A 442 -7.62 -31.89 6.55
N PRO A 443 -7.63 -33.06 5.85
CA PRO A 443 -8.53 -34.16 6.20
C PRO A 443 -8.30 -34.71 7.62
N PHE A 444 -7.06 -34.70 8.10
CA PHE A 444 -6.72 -35.14 9.46
C PHE A 444 -7.18 -34.11 10.49
N HIS A 445 -6.97 -32.82 10.22
CA HIS A 445 -7.47 -31.76 11.07
C HIS A 445 -9.00 -31.80 11.19
N ASP A 446 -9.70 -31.97 10.07
CA ASP A 446 -11.16 -32.06 10.04
C ASP A 446 -11.68 -33.30 10.79
N TYR A 447 -10.97 -34.43 10.73
CA TYR A 447 -11.29 -35.63 11.52
C TYR A 447 -11.20 -35.37 13.04
N TYR A 448 -10.16 -34.70 13.51
CA TYR A 448 -10.00 -34.41 14.95
C TYR A 448 -10.89 -33.26 15.44
N THR A 449 -11.31 -32.34 14.56
CA THR A 449 -12.18 -31.19 14.89
C THR A 449 -13.65 -31.39 14.52
N GLN A 450 -14.03 -32.59 14.04
CA GLN A 450 -15.40 -32.89 13.60
C GLN A 450 -16.46 -32.63 14.67
N ALA A 451 -16.10 -32.78 15.95
CA ALA A 451 -16.99 -32.54 17.09
C ALA A 451 -17.40 -31.07 17.23
N GLU A 452 -16.54 -30.13 16.81
CA GLU A 452 -16.81 -28.68 16.88
C GLU A 452 -17.82 -28.24 15.81
N ARG A 453 -17.87 -28.98 14.69
CA ARG A 453 -18.67 -28.64 13.51
C ARG A 453 -19.94 -29.47 13.37
N SER A 454 -20.03 -30.61 14.07
CA SER A 454 -21.13 -31.57 13.94
C SER A 454 -21.54 -32.14 15.29
N LEU A 455 -22.74 -31.79 15.74
CA LEU A 455 -23.34 -32.33 16.97
C LEU A 455 -23.45 -33.88 16.97
N PRO A 456 -23.87 -34.54 15.87
CA PRO A 456 -23.84 -36.00 15.78
C PRO A 456 -22.44 -36.60 15.99
N ALA A 457 -21.40 -35.97 15.41
CA ALA A 457 -20.03 -36.45 15.57
C ALA A 457 -19.55 -36.29 17.02
N LEU A 458 -19.89 -35.18 17.69
CA LEU A 458 -19.62 -34.98 19.11
C LEU A 458 -20.29 -36.07 19.97
N ILE A 459 -21.56 -36.37 19.71
CA ILE A 459 -22.29 -37.42 20.45
C ILE A 459 -21.67 -38.79 20.21
N GLN A 460 -21.28 -39.09 18.97
CA GLN A 460 -20.65 -40.37 18.62
C GLN A 460 -19.29 -40.53 19.29
N ILE A 461 -18.41 -39.53 19.19
CA ILE A 461 -17.12 -39.51 19.89
C ILE A 461 -17.34 -39.70 21.39
N ARG A 462 -18.32 -39.00 21.98
CA ARG A 462 -18.62 -39.15 23.41
C ARG A 462 -19.03 -40.58 23.77
N ARG A 463 -19.89 -41.23 22.97
CA ARG A 463 -20.29 -42.63 23.17
C ARG A 463 -19.10 -43.58 23.05
N GLU A 464 -18.22 -43.35 22.11
CA GLU A 464 -16.99 -44.13 21.93
C GLU A 464 -16.01 -43.97 23.10
N TRP A 465 -15.98 -42.81 23.75
CA TRP A 465 -15.22 -42.63 24.99
C TRP A 465 -15.93 -43.26 26.20
N ASP A 466 -17.25 -43.13 26.27
CA ASP A 466 -18.05 -43.66 27.39
C ASP A 466 -17.97 -45.19 27.50
N GLN A 467 -17.67 -45.92 26.41
CA GLN A 467 -17.46 -47.38 26.44
C GLN A 467 -16.24 -47.80 27.30
N PHE A 468 -15.30 -46.89 27.53
CA PHE A 468 -14.11 -47.12 28.36
C PHE A 468 -14.29 -46.65 29.80
N LEU A 469 -15.45 -46.11 30.16
CA LEU A 469 -15.75 -45.79 31.55
C LEU A 469 -16.05 -47.08 32.31
N VAL A 470 -15.22 -47.34 33.32
CA VAL A 470 -15.36 -48.47 34.23
C VAL A 470 -15.73 -47.96 35.62
N SER A 471 -16.27 -48.85 36.47
CA SER A 471 -16.57 -48.53 37.87
C SER A 471 -15.29 -48.09 38.59
N VAL A 472 -15.43 -47.23 39.62
CA VAL A 472 -14.31 -46.71 40.43
C VAL A 472 -13.52 -47.84 41.11
N GLU A 473 -14.15 -48.99 41.33
CA GLU A 473 -13.54 -50.16 41.95
C GLU A 473 -12.90 -51.13 40.95
N HIS A 474 -12.93 -50.81 39.65
CA HIS A 474 -12.37 -51.68 38.62
C HIS A 474 -10.83 -51.66 38.69
N PRO A 475 -10.15 -52.82 38.77
CA PRO A 475 -8.70 -52.89 38.99
C PRO A 475 -7.88 -52.23 37.87
N ASP A 476 -8.39 -52.24 36.64
CA ASP A 476 -7.75 -51.59 35.48
C ASP A 476 -8.26 -50.15 35.22
N GLY A 477 -9.10 -49.61 36.11
CA GLY A 477 -9.64 -48.27 35.99
C GLY A 477 -8.63 -47.21 36.40
N THR A 478 -8.40 -46.21 35.56
CA THR A 478 -7.58 -45.04 35.90
C THR A 478 -8.47 -43.81 36.09
N SER A 479 -8.20 -43.04 37.15
CA SER A 479 -8.86 -41.76 37.37
C SER A 479 -8.30 -40.71 36.42
N VAL A 480 -9.15 -39.79 35.96
CA VAL A 480 -8.70 -38.63 35.17
C VAL A 480 -7.62 -37.86 35.94
N PRO A 481 -6.44 -37.62 35.35
CA PRO A 481 -5.36 -36.89 36.01
C PRO A 481 -5.83 -35.48 36.40
N GLN A 482 -5.51 -35.06 37.63
CA GLN A 482 -5.82 -33.70 38.11
C GLN A 482 -4.85 -32.62 37.57
N GLY A 483 -3.84 -33.01 36.79
CA GLY A 483 -2.81 -32.12 36.28
C GLY A 483 -2.36 -32.48 34.86
N TRP A 484 -1.34 -31.77 34.37
CA TRP A 484 -0.77 -32.02 33.05
C TRP A 484 -0.10 -33.39 33.00
N VAL A 485 -0.49 -34.20 32.01
CA VAL A 485 0.20 -35.44 31.68
C VAL A 485 1.39 -35.07 30.82
N LEU A 486 2.59 -35.22 31.37
CA LEU A 486 3.82 -35.09 30.61
C LEU A 486 4.07 -36.39 29.85
N PRO A 487 4.50 -36.34 28.59
CA PRO A 487 4.86 -37.54 27.85
C PRO A 487 6.03 -38.23 28.53
N ASP A 488 6.03 -39.55 28.48
CA ASP A 488 7.17 -40.35 28.91
C ASP A 488 8.43 -39.97 28.11
N PRO A 489 9.63 -40.10 28.70
CA PRO A 489 10.87 -39.89 27.96
C PRO A 489 10.89 -40.77 26.70
N PRO A 490 11.49 -40.27 25.59
CA PRO A 490 11.47 -40.97 24.32
C PRO A 490 11.99 -42.40 24.49
N ALA A 491 11.25 -43.35 23.92
CA ALA A 491 11.50 -44.78 24.10
C ALA A 491 12.85 -45.24 23.50
N ASP A 492 13.46 -44.43 22.63
CA ASP A 492 14.76 -44.70 22.01
C ASP A 492 15.46 -43.37 21.62
N ASP A 493 16.79 -43.39 21.53
CA ASP A 493 17.64 -42.24 21.23
C ASP A 493 17.33 -41.66 19.84
N ILE A 494 16.90 -42.50 18.89
CA ILE A 494 16.47 -42.06 17.55
C ILE A 494 15.24 -41.14 17.65
N TRP A 495 14.27 -41.47 18.51
CA TRP A 495 13.09 -40.62 18.72
C TRP A 495 13.41 -39.36 19.52
N ALA A 496 14.39 -39.42 20.41
CA ALA A 496 14.88 -38.24 21.13
C ALA A 496 15.42 -37.18 20.16
N THR A 497 16.15 -37.58 19.11
CA THR A 497 16.67 -36.64 18.10
C THR A 497 15.59 -35.91 17.29
N ALA A 498 14.36 -36.42 17.24
CA ALA A 498 13.24 -35.77 16.55
C ALA A 498 12.52 -34.72 17.41
N LEU A 499 12.71 -34.75 18.72
CA LEU A 499 12.11 -33.82 19.69
C LEU A 499 13.04 -32.65 20.03
N GLU A 500 14.35 -32.76 19.75
CA GLU A 500 15.30 -31.66 19.83
C GLU A 500 15.15 -30.71 18.63
N LYS A 501 14.32 -29.68 18.78
CA LYS A 501 14.33 -28.49 17.91
C LYS A 501 14.17 -27.21 18.70
#